data_AF-A0A957DWB2-F1
#
_entry.id   AF-A0A957DWB2-F1
#
_cell.length_a   1.000
_cell.length_b   1.000
_cell.length_c   1.000
_cell.angle_alpha   90.00
_cell.angle_beta   90.00
_cell.angle_gamma   90.00
#
_symmetry.space_group_name_H-M   'P 1'
#
loop_
_entity.id
_entity.type
_entity.pdbx_description
1 polymer ?
#
loop_
_entity_poly.entity_id
_entity_poly.type
_entity_poly.pdbx_seq_one_letter_code
_entity_poly.pdbx_strand_id
1 'polypeptide(L)' 'IHRIPLAELLRSDAPILHNIPESKHPVLLMPIGTSWIAAPTAAMLYQFREVCLLGKQTRVAHFEQPYFAWK' A
#
# COMPACT_ATOMS: atom_id res chain seq x y z
N ILE A 1 3.56 -17.27 11.65
CA ILE A 1 3.74 -15.84 11.99
C ILE A 1 4.95 -15.33 11.23
N HIS A 2 4.77 -14.31 10.39
CA HIS A 2 5.89 -13.62 9.72
C HIS A 2 6.23 -12.34 10.50
N ARG A 3 7.52 -12.10 10.74
CA ARG A 3 8.00 -10.88 11.41
C ARG A 3 8.65 -9.99 10.37
N ILE A 4 8.10 -8.80 10.20
CA ILE A 4 8.58 -7.80 9.24
C ILE A 4 9.01 -6.58 10.04
N PRO A 5 10.26 -6.09 9.89
CA PRO A 5 10.69 -4.88 10.58
C PRO A 5 9.91 -3.67 10.06
N LEU A 6 9.61 -2.71 10.92
CA LEU A 6 8.90 -1.48 10.50
C LEU A 6 9.67 -0.69 9.43
N ALA A 7 10.99 -0.81 9.42
CA ALA A 7 11.85 -0.23 8.38
C ALA A 7 11.54 -0.79 6.98
N GLU A 8 10.96 -1.99 6.85
CA GLU A 8 10.49 -2.53 5.57
C GLU A 8 9.41 -1.64 4.94
N LEU A 9 8.59 -0.97 5.76
CA LEU A 9 7.56 -0.06 5.24
C LEU A 9 8.14 1.26 4.70
N LEU A 10 9.42 1.54 4.98
CA LEU A 10 10.15 2.76 4.60
C LEU A 10 11.07 2.56 3.38
N ARG A 11 10.95 1.43 2.68
CA ARG A 11 11.74 1.18 1.46
C ARG A 11 11.55 2.30 0.44
N SER A 12 12.60 2.56 -0.32
CA SER A 12 12.62 3.59 -1.38
C SER A 12 11.68 3.28 -2.54
N ASP A 13 11.34 2.01 -2.77
CA ASP A 13 10.39 1.56 -3.77
C ASP A 13 8.93 1.55 -3.28
N ALA A 14 8.68 1.94 -2.03
CA ALA A 14 7.34 2.00 -1.44
C ALA A 14 6.84 3.46 -1.30
N PRO A 15 5.53 3.72 -1.50
CA PRO A 15 4.53 2.83 -2.07
C PRO A 15 4.66 2.73 -3.60
N ILE A 16 4.07 1.69 -4.18
CA ILE A 16 3.88 1.60 -5.63
C ILE A 16 2.43 1.97 -5.96
N LEU A 17 2.25 2.92 -6.87
CA LEU A 17 0.95 3.29 -7.42
C LEU A 17 0.84 2.77 -8.85
N HIS A 18 -0.11 1.88 -9.10
CA HIS A 18 -0.33 1.27 -10.40
C HIS A 18 -1.67 1.71 -10.98
N ASN A 19 -1.64 2.41 -12.11
CA ASN A 19 -2.86 2.80 -12.83
C ASN A 19 -3.39 1.61 -13.61
N ILE A 20 -4.71 1.39 -13.55
CA ILE A 20 -5.39 0.33 -14.29
C ILE A 20 -6.45 0.94 -15.22
N PRO A 21 -6.76 0.33 -16.38
CA PRO A 21 -7.81 0.82 -17.28
C PRO A 21 -9.21 0.88 -16.66
N GLU A 22 -9.49 0.03 -15.67
CA GLU A 22 -10.82 -0.18 -15.11
C GLU A 22 -11.23 0.88 -14.06
N SER A 23 -10.28 1.68 -13.54
CA SER A 23 -10.54 2.70 -12.52
C SER A 23 -9.75 3.99 -12.78
N LYS A 24 -10.33 5.11 -12.36
CA LYS A 24 -9.65 6.42 -12.33
C LYS A 24 -8.67 6.54 -11.15
N HIS A 25 -8.80 5.66 -10.17
CA HIS A 25 -8.00 5.64 -8.96
C HIS A 25 -6.88 4.60 -9.10
N PRO A 26 -5.64 4.92 -8.69
CA PRO A 26 -4.54 3.98 -8.77
C PRO A 26 -4.71 2.86 -7.74
N VAL A 27 -4.30 1.66 -8.12
CA VAL A 27 -4.12 0.54 -7.19
C VAL A 27 -2.87 0.79 -6.36
N LEU A 28 -3.01 0.73 -5.04
CA LEU A 28 -1.89 0.85 -4.10
C LEU A 28 -1.30 -0.52 -3.80
N LEU A 29 0.02 -0.64 -3.99
CA LEU A 29 0.79 -1.81 -3.63
C LEU A 29 1.90 -1.43 -2.62
N MET A 30 2.09 -2.28 -1.61
CA MET A 30 3.16 -2.17 -0.63
C MET A 30 4.17 -3.32 -0.84
N PRO A 31 5.41 -3.02 -1.27
CA PRO A 31 6.49 -4.00 -1.32
C PRO A 31 6.79 -4.57 0.07
N ILE A 32 6.86 -5.90 0.18
CA ILE A 32 7.22 -6.62 1.40
C ILE A 32 8.08 -7.83 1.00
N GLY A 33 9.35 -7.85 1.44
CA GLY A 33 10.30 -8.88 1.06
C GLY A 33 10.58 -8.86 -0.45
N THR A 34 10.22 -9.94 -1.14
CA THR A 34 10.40 -10.11 -2.59
C THR A 34 9.10 -9.99 -3.40
N SER A 35 7.99 -9.61 -2.74
CA SER A 35 6.66 -9.50 -3.36
C SER A 35 5.99 -8.18 -2.95
N TRP A 36 4.72 -8.03 -3.31
CA TRP A 36 3.88 -6.90 -2.93
C TRP A 36 2.54 -7.35 -2.36
N ILE A 37 2.01 -6.54 -1.45
CA ILE A 37 0.65 -6.65 -0.93
C ILE A 37 -0.19 -5.58 -1.62
N ALA A 38 -1.40 -5.93 -2.07
CA ALA A 38 -2.32 -4.97 -2.67
C ALA A 38 -3.33 -4.41 -1.65
N ALA A 39 -4.02 -3.32 -2.00
CA ALA A 39 -5.14 -2.81 -1.22
C ALA A 39 -6.22 -3.91 -1.05
N PRO A 40 -6.89 -3.99 0.12
CA PRO A 40 -7.00 -2.95 1.14
C PRO A 40 -5.90 -3.03 2.21
N THR A 41 -5.24 -4.18 2.36
CA THR A 41 -4.18 -4.37 3.36
C THR A 41 -3.00 -3.43 3.11
N ALA A 42 -2.61 -3.21 1.86
CA ALA A 42 -1.58 -2.23 1.51
C ALA A 42 -1.93 -0.81 1.95
N ALA A 43 -3.21 -0.42 1.90
CA ALA A 43 -3.68 0.89 2.33
C ALA A 43 -3.50 1.07 3.84
N MET A 44 -3.78 0.03 4.64
CA MET A 44 -3.51 0.06 6.09
C MET A 44 -2.02 0.17 6.40
N LEU A 45 -1.18 -0.61 5.71
CA LEU A 45 0.28 -0.57 5.89
C LEU A 45 0.86 0.80 5.52
N TYR A 46 0.42 1.36 4.39
CA TYR A 46 0.83 2.67 3.93
C TYR A 46 0.36 3.78 4.88
N GLN A 47 -0.89 3.72 5.35
CA GLN A 47 -1.40 4.70 6.30
C GLN A 47 -0.65 4.63 7.64
N PHE A 48 -0.34 3.43 8.13
CA PHE A 48 0.47 3.25 9.34
C PHE A 48 1.88 3.85 9.16
N ARG A 49 2.53 3.60 8.02
CA ARG A 49 3.83 4.21 7.70
C ARG A 49 3.74 5.73 7.74
N GLU A 50 2.81 6.32 7.01
CA GLU A 50 2.70 7.76 6.89
C GLU A 50 2.35 8.42 8.22
N VAL A 51 1.34 7.91 8.94
CA VAL A 51 0.85 8.50 10.18
C VAL A 51 1.75 8.18 11.36
N CYS A 52 2.04 6.91 11.61
CA CYS A 52 2.72 6.47 12.84
C CYS A 52 4.24 6.57 12.75
N LEU A 53 4.85 6.33 11.58
CA LEU A 53 6.30 6.36 11.44
C LEU A 53 6.82 7.72 10.97
N LEU A 54 6.07 8.39 10.09
CA LEU A 54 6.49 9.65 9.47
C LEU A 54 5.75 10.89 9.98
N GLY A 55 4.71 10.74 10.81
CA GLY A 55 3.94 11.86 11.36
C GLY A 55 3.12 12.63 10.33
N LYS A 56 2.86 12.06 9.16
CA LYS A 56 2.13 12.69 8.05
C LYS A 56 0.65 12.31 8.10
N GLN A 57 -0.22 13.30 7.92
CA GLN A 57 -1.65 13.05 7.78
C GLN A 57 -2.00 12.62 6.36
N THR A 58 -1.90 11.32 6.09
CA THR A 58 -2.16 10.74 4.77
C THR A 58 -3.47 9.96 4.75
N ARG A 59 -4.40 10.35 3.88
CA ARG A 59 -5.65 9.62 3.62
C ARG A 59 -5.42 8.59 2.52
N VAL A 60 -5.98 7.39 2.70
CA VAL A 60 -5.77 6.26 1.78
C VAL A 60 -7.07 5.72 1.15
N ALA A 61 -8.22 6.30 1.50
CA ALA A 61 -9.54 5.83 1.04
C ALA A 61 -9.79 6.02 -0.47
N HIS A 62 -8.91 6.73 -1.18
CA HIS A 62 -9.03 7.02 -2.60
C HIS A 62 -8.22 6.04 -3.48
N PHE A 63 -7.55 5.05 -2.88
CA PHE A 63 -6.84 4.02 -3.62
C PHE A 63 -7.75 2.87 -3.98
N GLU A 64 -7.54 2.33 -5.19
CA GLU A 64 -8.31 1.23 -5.72
C GLU A 64 -7.74 -0.13 -5.28
N GLN A 65 -8.59 -1.15 -5.25
CA GLN A 65 -8.18 -2.54 -5.10
C GLN A 65 -7.92 -3.17 -6.47
N PRO A 66 -7.01 -4.16 -6.60
CA PRO A 66 -6.80 -4.81 -7.89
C PRO A 66 -8.08 -5.49 -8.37
N TYR A 67 -8.30 -5.50 -9.70
CA TYR A 67 -9.55 -5.94 -10.32
C TYR A 67 -10.04 -7.34 -9.87
N PHE A 68 -9.12 -8.28 -9.62
CA PHE A 68 -9.48 -9.62 -9.14
C PHE A 68 -10.08 -9.65 -7.73
N ALA A 69 -9.89 -8.60 -6.93
CA ALA A 69 -10.42 -8.46 -5.57
C ALA A 69 -11.84 -7.88 -5.52
N TRP A 70 -12.45 -7.58 -6.66
CA TRP A 70 -13.81 -7.04 -6.77
C TRP A 70 -14.91 -8.12 -6.76
N LYS A 71 -14.54 -9.39 -6.55
CA LYS A 71 -15.44 -10.54 -6.45
C LYS A 71 -15.47 -11.12 -5.05
#